data_AF-A0A2H0U9A8-F1
#
_entry.id   AF-A0A2H0U9A8-F1
#
_cell.length_a   1.000
_cell.length_b   1.000
_cell.length_c   1.000
_cell.angle_alpha   90.00
_cell.angle_beta   90.00
_cell.angle_gamma   90.00
#
_symmetry.space_group_name_H-M   'P 1'
#
loop_
_entity.id
_entity.type
_entity.pdbx_description
1 polymer ?
#
loop_
_entity_poly.entity_id
_entity_poly.type
_entity_poly.pdbx_seq_one_letter_code
_entity_poly.pdbx_strand_id
1 'polypeptide(L)'
;MAHDYNNDGSVDATDANYLLAVAVGSASCPSGKACDINNDGRVTASDALVLVKSVFDYTRDGSVTSADTSELLRVATGVISCPTGTLCDINRDGKVNTSDVLALQRMISGTVLGASCHTFTRNLALHMSGDDVAALQDALTQDGEAVENTGYFGPITSAAAKAFQEKYASEVLTPNNLTHGTGYVGVSTRNKLNQLYGCSV
;
A
#
# COMPACT_ATOMS: atom_id res chain seq x y z
N MET A 1 6.52 -22.03 5.22
CA MET A 1 5.07 -22.04 4.83
C MET A 1 4.97 -22.19 3.32
N ALA A 2 3.87 -22.73 2.75
CA ALA A 2 3.81 -22.99 1.30
C ALA A 2 3.79 -21.71 0.44
N HIS A 3 3.27 -20.62 0.97
CA HIS A 3 2.96 -19.39 0.22
C HIS A 3 3.82 -18.16 0.60
N ASP A 4 4.86 -18.38 1.41
CA ASP A 4 5.85 -17.38 1.84
C ASP A 4 7.01 -17.33 0.81
N TYR A 5 6.80 -16.69 -0.33
CA TYR A 5 7.72 -16.70 -1.47
C TYR A 5 8.99 -15.89 -1.23
N ASN A 6 8.93 -14.83 -0.44
CA ASN A 6 10.10 -14.02 -0.13
C ASN A 6 10.91 -14.55 1.08
N ASN A 7 10.41 -15.57 1.79
CA ASN A 7 10.99 -16.19 2.99
C ASN A 7 11.16 -15.20 4.16
N ASP A 8 10.25 -14.24 4.29
CA ASP A 8 10.21 -13.32 5.43
C ASP A 8 9.49 -13.91 6.65
N GLY A 9 9.00 -15.15 6.51
CA GLY A 9 8.34 -15.90 7.58
C GLY A 9 6.83 -15.68 7.65
N SER A 10 6.27 -14.96 6.67
CA SER A 10 4.86 -14.60 6.65
C SER A 10 4.26 -14.76 5.24
N VAL A 11 2.94 -14.56 5.10
CA VAL A 11 2.25 -14.63 3.81
C VAL A 11 1.48 -13.32 3.60
N ASP A 12 1.91 -12.46 2.67
CA ASP A 12 1.27 -11.17 2.40
C ASP A 12 1.43 -10.68 0.94
N ALA A 13 1.18 -9.38 0.73
CA ALA A 13 1.34 -8.70 -0.54
C ALA A 13 2.76 -8.80 -1.14
N THR A 14 3.80 -8.88 -0.32
CA THR A 14 5.18 -9.01 -0.76
C THR A 14 5.45 -10.39 -1.34
N ASP A 15 4.75 -11.43 -0.89
CA ASP A 15 4.78 -12.76 -1.50
C ASP A 15 4.08 -12.79 -2.86
N ALA A 16 2.93 -12.12 -2.96
CA ALA A 16 2.25 -11.92 -4.24
C ALA A 16 3.10 -11.11 -5.22
N ASN A 17 3.79 -10.07 -4.74
CA ASN A 17 4.72 -9.28 -5.53
C ASN A 17 5.95 -10.09 -5.96
N TYR A 18 6.47 -10.96 -5.09
CA TYR A 18 7.53 -11.88 -5.45
C TYR A 18 7.08 -12.81 -6.58
N LEU A 19 5.88 -13.39 -6.44
CA LEU A 19 5.34 -14.28 -7.47
C LEU A 19 5.07 -13.55 -8.79
N LEU A 20 4.64 -12.28 -8.73
CA LEU A 20 4.53 -11.42 -9.90
C LEU A 20 5.90 -11.15 -10.54
N ALA A 21 6.96 -10.95 -9.74
CA ALA A 21 8.33 -10.82 -10.22
C ALA A 21 8.81 -12.10 -10.93
N VAL A 22 8.43 -13.28 -10.43
CA VAL A 22 8.69 -14.56 -11.11
C VAL A 22 7.92 -14.64 -12.43
N ALA A 23 6.66 -14.22 -12.45
CA ALA A 23 5.81 -14.22 -13.65
C ALA A 23 6.32 -13.30 -14.77
N VAL A 24 6.94 -12.16 -14.44
CA VAL A 24 7.54 -11.25 -15.43
C VAL A 24 9.02 -11.58 -15.74
N GLY A 25 9.56 -12.64 -15.14
CA GLY A 25 10.93 -13.10 -15.37
C GLY A 25 12.01 -12.25 -14.70
N SER A 26 11.65 -11.36 -13.78
CA SER A 26 12.61 -10.56 -13.00
C SER A 26 13.09 -11.29 -11.73
N ALA A 27 12.42 -12.37 -11.34
CA ALA A 27 12.84 -13.27 -10.27
C ALA A 27 12.74 -14.75 -10.71
N SER A 28 13.42 -15.63 -9.98
CA SER A 28 13.30 -17.10 -10.17
C SER A 28 12.39 -17.70 -9.11
N CYS A 29 11.66 -18.76 -9.46
CA CYS A 29 10.83 -19.47 -8.49
C CYS A 29 11.67 -19.96 -7.29
N PRO A 30 11.33 -19.61 -6.04
CA PRO A 30 12.11 -20.00 -4.88
C PRO A 30 12.17 -21.53 -4.73
N SER A 31 13.31 -22.04 -4.27
CA SER A 31 13.50 -23.47 -4.06
C SER A 31 12.45 -24.03 -3.08
N GLY A 32 11.79 -25.12 -3.47
CA GLY A 32 10.76 -25.77 -2.66
C GLY A 32 9.38 -25.12 -2.72
N LYS A 33 9.16 -24.12 -3.59
CA LYS A 33 7.85 -23.50 -3.83
C LYS A 33 7.30 -23.89 -5.21
N ALA A 34 5.99 -24.05 -5.30
CA ALA A 34 5.29 -24.15 -6.58
C ALA A 34 4.88 -22.73 -7.00
N CYS A 35 5.39 -22.21 -8.12
CA CYS A 35 5.04 -20.86 -8.59
C CYS A 35 3.87 -20.84 -9.58
N ASP A 36 3.57 -21.97 -10.19
CA ASP A 36 2.30 -22.21 -10.88
C ASP A 36 1.29 -22.66 -9.81
N ILE A 37 0.50 -21.70 -9.32
CA ILE A 37 -0.45 -21.93 -8.22
C ILE A 37 -1.78 -22.42 -8.79
N ASN A 38 -2.18 -21.90 -9.94
CA ASN A 38 -3.45 -22.27 -10.56
C ASN A 38 -3.36 -23.59 -11.37
N ASN A 39 -2.15 -24.18 -11.48
CA ASN A 39 -1.82 -25.40 -12.21
C ASN A 39 -2.20 -25.35 -13.68
N ASP A 40 -2.10 -24.18 -14.32
CA ASP A 40 -2.37 -24.01 -15.75
C ASP A 40 -1.15 -24.33 -16.65
N GLY A 41 -0.02 -24.67 -16.03
CA GLY A 41 1.23 -25.01 -16.70
C GLY A 41 2.10 -23.80 -17.03
N ARG A 42 1.74 -22.60 -16.58
CA ARG A 42 2.50 -21.36 -16.76
C ARG A 42 2.61 -20.62 -15.43
N VAL A 43 3.64 -19.77 -15.31
CA VAL A 43 3.78 -18.85 -14.19
C VAL A 43 3.49 -17.45 -14.70
N THR A 44 2.35 -16.88 -14.32
CA THR A 44 1.82 -15.62 -14.82
C THR A 44 1.26 -14.76 -13.67
N ALA A 45 0.80 -13.55 -13.97
CA ALA A 45 0.10 -12.71 -12.99
C ALA A 45 -1.18 -13.37 -12.44
N SER A 46 -1.75 -14.36 -13.15
CA SER A 46 -2.89 -15.13 -12.67
C SER A 46 -2.55 -16.01 -11.47
N ASP A 47 -1.29 -16.44 -11.32
CA ASP A 47 -0.83 -17.21 -10.15
C ASP A 47 -0.73 -16.33 -8.90
N ALA A 48 -0.18 -15.12 -9.06
CA ALA A 48 -0.18 -14.10 -8.00
C ALA A 48 -1.60 -13.75 -7.55
N LEU A 49 -2.56 -13.72 -8.48
CA LEU A 49 -3.96 -13.48 -8.16
C LEU A 49 -4.59 -14.64 -7.35
N VAL A 50 -4.24 -15.90 -7.64
CA VAL A 50 -4.71 -17.03 -6.82
C VAL A 50 -4.13 -16.99 -5.42
N LEU A 51 -2.87 -16.59 -5.28
CA LEU A 51 -2.27 -16.38 -3.96
C LEU A 51 -3.05 -15.34 -3.16
N VAL A 52 -3.28 -14.15 -3.74
CA VAL A 52 -4.05 -13.07 -3.10
C VAL A 52 -5.47 -13.53 -2.74
N LYS A 53 -6.15 -14.24 -3.64
CA LYS A 53 -7.49 -14.81 -3.37
C LYS A 53 -7.45 -15.82 -2.23
N SER A 54 -6.46 -16.70 -2.18
CA SER A 54 -6.42 -17.80 -1.20
C SER A 54 -6.32 -17.34 0.25
N VAL A 55 -5.75 -16.14 0.50
CA VAL A 55 -5.57 -15.61 1.86
C VAL A 55 -6.53 -14.47 2.22
N PHE A 56 -7.10 -13.78 1.23
CA PHE A 56 -7.91 -12.57 1.43
C PHE A 56 -9.35 -12.66 0.92
N ASP A 57 -9.80 -13.82 0.41
CA ASP A 57 -11.20 -14.09 0.08
C ASP A 57 -11.96 -14.60 1.33
N TYR A 58 -12.52 -13.66 2.09
CA TYR A 58 -13.26 -13.94 3.32
C TYR A 58 -14.66 -14.47 3.04
N THR A 59 -15.23 -14.11 1.90
CA THR A 59 -16.58 -14.52 1.49
C THR A 59 -16.59 -15.88 0.79
N ARG A 60 -15.43 -16.38 0.35
CA ARG A 60 -15.22 -17.62 -0.40
C ARG A 60 -15.97 -17.63 -1.72
N ASP A 61 -16.13 -16.46 -2.33
CA ASP A 61 -16.82 -16.30 -3.61
C ASP A 61 -15.87 -16.38 -4.82
N GLY A 62 -14.58 -16.53 -4.58
CA GLY A 62 -13.53 -16.63 -5.59
C GLY A 62 -13.02 -15.28 -6.09
N SER A 63 -13.45 -14.17 -5.48
CA SER A 63 -13.04 -12.81 -5.78
C SER A 63 -12.63 -12.09 -4.49
N VAL A 64 -11.71 -11.14 -4.59
CA VAL A 64 -11.36 -10.26 -3.46
C VAL A 64 -11.95 -8.89 -3.77
N THR A 65 -13.01 -8.51 -3.07
CA THR A 65 -13.84 -7.34 -3.33
C THR A 65 -14.21 -6.60 -2.04
N SER A 66 -14.98 -5.51 -2.14
CA SER A 66 -15.51 -4.81 -0.97
C SER A 66 -16.45 -5.68 -0.09
N ALA A 67 -16.92 -6.82 -0.60
CA ALA A 67 -17.65 -7.78 0.21
C ALA A 67 -16.72 -8.44 1.26
N ASP A 68 -15.46 -8.69 0.89
CA ASP A 68 -14.45 -9.26 1.77
C ASP A 68 -13.99 -8.29 2.87
N THR A 69 -13.89 -6.99 2.57
CA THR A 69 -13.64 -5.97 3.61
C THR A 69 -14.80 -5.84 4.57
N SER A 70 -16.03 -6.01 4.10
CA SER A 70 -17.22 -6.03 4.96
C SER A 70 -17.20 -7.25 5.90
N GLU A 71 -16.72 -8.39 5.42
CA GLU A 71 -16.60 -9.60 6.25
C GLU A 71 -15.44 -9.48 7.24
N LEU A 72 -14.28 -8.97 6.82
CA LEU A 72 -13.18 -8.67 7.71
C LEU A 72 -13.56 -7.63 8.77
N LEU A 73 -14.40 -6.65 8.45
CA LEU A 73 -14.93 -5.69 9.43
C LEU A 73 -15.76 -6.39 10.52
N ARG A 74 -16.50 -7.45 10.18
CA ARG A 74 -17.21 -8.27 11.17
C ARG A 74 -16.26 -9.04 12.07
N VAL A 75 -15.10 -9.48 11.55
CA VAL A 75 -14.04 -10.05 12.39
C VAL A 75 -13.44 -8.99 13.32
N ALA A 76 -13.06 -7.84 12.78
CA ALA A 76 -12.46 -6.71 13.51
C ALA A 76 -13.37 -6.13 14.61
N THR A 77 -14.68 -6.24 14.45
CA THR A 77 -15.67 -5.80 15.44
C THR A 77 -16.10 -6.92 16.39
N GLY A 78 -15.53 -8.13 16.26
CA GLY A 78 -15.80 -9.27 17.12
C GLY A 78 -17.16 -9.95 16.87
N VAL A 79 -17.83 -9.63 15.76
CA VAL A 79 -19.11 -10.26 15.37
C VAL A 79 -18.87 -11.71 14.94
N ILE A 80 -17.74 -11.96 14.27
CA ILE A 80 -17.30 -13.30 13.88
C ILE A 80 -15.84 -13.51 14.27
N SER A 81 -15.43 -14.77 14.36
CA SER A 81 -14.02 -15.13 14.56
C SER A 81 -13.29 -15.19 13.22
N CYS A 82 -11.96 -15.06 13.25
CA CYS A 82 -11.14 -15.13 12.05
C CYS A 82 -11.38 -16.45 11.31
N PRO A 83 -11.84 -16.44 10.05
CA PRO A 83 -12.12 -17.66 9.32
C PRO A 83 -10.88 -18.56 9.20
N THR A 84 -11.09 -19.87 9.25
CA THR A 84 -9.98 -20.81 9.08
C THR A 84 -9.39 -20.68 7.68
N GLY A 85 -8.07 -20.50 7.60
CA GLY A 85 -7.34 -20.37 6.34
C GLY A 85 -7.16 -18.94 5.83
N THR A 86 -7.70 -17.93 6.51
CA THR A 86 -7.52 -16.50 6.17
C THR A 86 -6.57 -15.80 7.12
N LEU A 87 -5.99 -14.66 6.69
CA LEU A 87 -5.12 -13.82 7.51
C LEU A 87 -5.83 -12.54 7.94
N CYS A 88 -6.38 -12.51 9.15
CA CYS A 88 -7.19 -11.39 9.61
C CYS A 88 -6.39 -10.20 10.18
N ASP A 89 -5.13 -10.42 10.60
CA ASP A 89 -4.20 -9.36 10.98
C ASP A 89 -3.30 -9.06 9.77
N ILE A 90 -3.77 -8.13 8.93
CA ILE A 90 -3.19 -7.83 7.62
C ILE A 90 -2.05 -6.82 7.77
N ASN A 91 -2.17 -5.87 8.69
CA ASN A 91 -1.12 -4.87 8.93
C ASN A 91 -0.05 -5.33 9.94
N ARG A 92 -0.24 -6.50 10.57
CA ARG A 92 0.67 -7.14 11.55
C ARG A 92 0.93 -6.29 12.78
N ASP A 93 -0.06 -5.53 13.21
CA ASP A 93 0.04 -4.78 14.46
C ASP A 93 -0.26 -5.67 15.70
N GLY A 94 -0.56 -6.95 15.48
CA GLY A 94 -0.88 -7.94 16.52
C GLY A 94 -2.33 -7.88 16.97
N LYS A 95 -3.18 -7.07 16.34
CA LYS A 95 -4.59 -6.88 16.69
C LYS A 95 -5.46 -6.86 15.44
N VAL A 96 -6.41 -7.78 15.37
CA VAL A 96 -7.45 -7.73 14.33
C VAL A 96 -8.42 -6.59 14.62
N ASN A 97 -8.34 -5.50 13.86
CA ASN A 97 -9.10 -4.27 14.07
C ASN A 97 -9.42 -3.55 12.73
N THR A 98 -10.02 -2.36 12.79
CA THR A 98 -10.42 -1.62 11.58
C THR A 98 -9.24 -1.23 10.67
N SER A 99 -8.01 -1.23 11.20
CA SER A 99 -6.80 -0.99 10.43
C SER A 99 -6.51 -2.11 9.42
N ASP A 100 -6.87 -3.36 9.75
CA ASP A 100 -6.77 -4.49 8.82
C ASP A 100 -7.77 -4.40 7.68
N VAL A 101 -8.98 -3.91 7.98
CA VAL A 101 -10.01 -3.65 6.97
C VAL A 101 -9.50 -2.61 5.97
N LEU A 102 -8.84 -1.55 6.45
CA LEU A 102 -8.23 -0.55 5.60
C LEU A 102 -7.06 -1.11 4.78
N ALA A 103 -6.25 -2.01 5.36
CA ALA A 103 -5.18 -2.68 4.64
C ALA A 103 -5.75 -3.55 3.49
N LEU A 104 -6.78 -4.37 3.76
CA LEU A 104 -7.46 -5.14 2.71
C LEU A 104 -8.12 -4.25 1.65
N GLN A 105 -8.75 -3.16 2.08
CA GLN A 105 -9.37 -2.19 1.17
C GLN A 105 -8.36 -1.58 0.21
N ARG A 106 -7.16 -1.24 0.69
CA ARG A 106 -6.04 -0.81 -0.17
C ARG A 106 -5.63 -1.90 -1.14
N MET A 107 -5.68 -3.17 -0.70
CA MET A 107 -5.34 -4.27 -1.58
C MET A 107 -6.33 -4.42 -2.74
N ILE A 108 -7.62 -4.33 -2.45
CA ILE A 108 -8.70 -4.44 -3.45
C ILE A 108 -8.72 -3.26 -4.41
N SER A 109 -8.44 -2.05 -3.91
CA SER A 109 -8.37 -0.84 -4.73
C SER A 109 -7.15 -0.78 -5.67
N GLY A 110 -6.31 -1.83 -5.70
CA GLY A 110 -5.12 -1.90 -6.55
C GLY A 110 -3.92 -1.11 -6.00
N THR A 111 -3.95 -0.74 -4.72
CA THR A 111 -2.87 -0.04 -4.02
C THR A 111 -1.83 -1.01 -3.43
N VAL A 112 -1.74 -2.25 -3.95
CA VAL A 112 -0.78 -3.31 -3.50
C VAL A 112 0.61 -3.19 -4.11
N LEU A 113 0.80 -2.32 -5.09
CA LEU A 113 2.10 -2.19 -5.71
C LEU A 113 2.89 -1.13 -4.92
N GLY A 114 4.00 -1.56 -4.31
CA GLY A 114 5.02 -0.73 -3.65
C GLY A 114 5.76 0.24 -4.57
N ALA A 115 5.08 0.75 -5.58
CA ALA A 115 5.27 2.02 -6.24
C ALA A 115 3.92 2.33 -6.91
N SER A 116 2.92 2.71 -6.13
CA SER A 116 1.82 3.46 -6.72
C SER A 116 2.43 4.79 -7.10
N CYS A 117 2.90 4.84 -8.33
CA CYS A 117 3.16 6.11 -8.92
C CYS A 117 1.83 6.90 -8.78
N HIS A 118 1.89 8.08 -8.19
CA HIS A 118 0.69 8.86 -7.91
C HIS A 118 0.92 10.26 -8.42
N THR A 119 0.07 10.70 -9.35
CA THR A 119 0.13 12.05 -9.88
C THR A 119 -0.71 12.98 -9.01
N PHE A 120 -0.05 13.71 -8.12
CA PHE A 120 -0.65 14.73 -7.28
C PHE A 120 -1.15 15.90 -8.15
N THR A 121 -2.46 15.98 -8.37
CA THR A 121 -3.09 17.05 -9.18
C THR A 121 -3.72 18.15 -8.33
N ARG A 122 -4.15 17.83 -7.10
CA ARG A 122 -4.84 18.76 -6.19
C ARG A 122 -3.98 19.16 -4.99
N ASN A 123 -4.17 20.39 -4.50
CA ASN A 123 -3.51 20.84 -3.28
C ASN A 123 -3.96 20.01 -2.06
N LEU A 124 -3.05 19.75 -1.12
CA LEU A 124 -3.35 19.04 0.14
C LEU A 124 -2.96 19.88 1.36
N ALA A 125 -3.76 19.79 2.43
CA ALA A 125 -3.63 20.58 3.65
C ALA A 125 -4.20 19.83 4.85
N LEU A 126 -3.96 20.38 6.05
CA LEU A 126 -4.54 19.88 7.30
C LEU A 126 -6.05 19.62 7.20
N HIS A 127 -6.49 18.57 7.88
CA HIS A 127 -7.88 18.09 7.94
C HIS A 127 -8.44 17.48 6.66
N MET A 128 -7.63 17.35 5.60
CA MET A 128 -8.04 16.63 4.39
C MET A 128 -7.86 15.12 4.57
N SER A 129 -8.67 14.35 3.85
CA SER A 129 -8.57 12.89 3.82
C SER A 129 -8.67 12.35 2.39
N GLY A 130 -8.38 11.06 2.22
CA GLY A 130 -8.60 10.30 0.99
C GLY A 130 -7.30 9.84 0.33
N ASP A 131 -7.44 9.29 -0.87
CA ASP A 131 -6.36 8.53 -1.54
C ASP A 131 -5.11 9.38 -1.83
N ASP A 132 -5.26 10.66 -2.22
CA ASP A 132 -4.08 11.53 -2.40
C ASP A 132 -3.33 11.81 -1.08
N VAL A 133 -4.04 11.77 0.06
CA VAL A 133 -3.39 11.94 1.38
C VAL A 133 -2.67 10.66 1.77
N ALA A 134 -3.25 9.49 1.50
CA ALA A 134 -2.59 8.21 1.67
C ALA A 134 -1.30 8.13 0.81
N ALA A 135 -1.40 8.49 -0.48
CA ALA A 135 -0.26 8.54 -1.39
C ALA A 135 0.81 9.55 -0.94
N LEU A 136 0.40 10.69 -0.39
CA LEU A 136 1.34 11.65 0.21
C LEU A 136 2.08 11.02 1.39
N GLN A 137 1.39 10.34 2.29
CA GLN A 137 1.99 9.70 3.47
C GLN A 137 2.98 8.60 3.07
N ASP A 138 2.68 7.83 2.03
CA ASP A 138 3.60 6.85 1.46
C ASP A 138 4.84 7.51 0.86
N ALA A 139 4.66 8.55 0.04
CA ALA A 139 5.76 9.29 -0.57
C ALA A 139 6.68 9.95 0.47
N LEU A 140 6.11 10.52 1.54
CA LEU A 140 6.87 11.09 2.65
C LEU A 140 7.64 10.02 3.41
N THR A 141 7.02 8.85 3.65
CA THR A 141 7.69 7.71 4.29
C THR A 141 8.85 7.20 3.45
N GLN A 142 8.64 7.08 2.13
CA GLN A 142 9.68 6.70 1.19
C GLN A 142 10.83 7.73 1.13
N ASP A 143 10.53 9.01 1.32
CA ASP A 143 11.53 10.08 1.40
C ASP A 143 12.33 10.10 2.72
N GLY A 144 11.93 9.27 3.69
CA GLY A 144 12.59 9.11 5.00
C GLY A 144 11.88 9.77 6.16
N GLU A 145 10.67 10.29 5.98
CA GLU A 145 9.86 10.87 7.06
C GLU A 145 9.09 9.78 7.83
N ALA A 146 8.94 9.93 9.14
CA ALA A 146 8.16 9.00 9.94
C ALA A 146 6.67 9.37 9.92
N VAL A 147 5.90 8.79 9.00
CA VAL A 147 4.46 9.05 8.87
C VAL A 147 3.69 7.74 8.71
N GLU A 148 2.58 7.59 9.44
CA GLU A 148 1.67 6.47 9.21
C GLU A 148 0.69 6.79 8.08
N ASN A 149 0.53 5.85 7.15
CA ASN A 149 -0.50 5.93 6.12
C ASN A 149 -1.89 5.69 6.73
N THR A 150 -2.53 6.77 7.12
CA THR A 150 -3.88 6.79 7.69
C THR A 150 -4.92 7.30 6.70
N GLY A 151 -4.48 7.89 5.58
CA GLY A 151 -5.34 8.62 4.65
C GLY A 151 -5.88 9.92 5.23
N TYR A 152 -5.38 10.39 6.39
CA TYR A 152 -5.79 11.64 7.04
C TYR A 152 -4.60 12.61 7.22
N PHE A 153 -4.79 13.85 6.78
CA PHE A 153 -3.78 14.89 6.82
C PHE A 153 -3.83 15.57 8.18
N GLY A 154 -3.22 14.92 9.18
CA GLY A 154 -3.08 15.44 10.53
C GLY A 154 -1.81 16.28 10.74
N PRO A 155 -1.57 16.69 12.01
CA PRO A 155 -0.36 17.42 12.39
C PRO A 155 0.95 16.69 12.03
N ILE A 156 0.98 15.36 12.14
CA ILE A 156 2.15 14.54 11.79
C ILE A 156 2.45 14.64 10.29
N THR A 157 1.44 14.45 9.43
CA THR A 157 1.57 14.60 7.97
C THR A 157 2.01 16.02 7.58
N SER A 158 1.51 17.04 8.28
CA SER A 158 1.92 18.43 8.06
C SER A 158 3.38 18.70 8.42
N ALA A 159 3.85 18.15 9.55
CA ALA A 159 5.24 18.25 9.96
C ALA A 159 6.18 17.54 8.97
N ALA A 160 5.81 16.35 8.50
CA ALA A 160 6.58 15.63 7.49
C ALA A 160 6.58 16.34 6.13
N ALA A 161 5.43 16.88 5.70
CA ALA A 161 5.37 17.71 4.49
C ALA A 161 6.26 18.95 4.61
N LYS A 162 6.37 19.55 5.81
CA LYS A 162 7.28 20.65 6.08
C LYS A 162 8.75 20.22 5.97
N ALA A 163 9.12 19.10 6.56
CA ALA A 163 10.48 18.55 6.47
C ALA A 163 10.88 18.24 5.02
N PHE A 164 9.99 17.60 4.26
CA PHE A 164 10.16 17.37 2.82
C PHE A 164 10.40 18.68 2.05
N GLN A 165 9.61 19.72 2.32
CA GLN A 165 9.77 21.03 1.67
C GLN A 165 11.12 21.68 1.99
N GLU A 166 11.59 21.56 3.22
CA GLU A 166 12.88 22.08 3.66
C GLU A 166 14.05 21.29 3.05
N LYS A 167 13.91 19.97 2.90
CA LYS A 167 14.87 19.11 2.20
C LYS A 167 15.04 19.46 0.72
N TYR A 168 13.94 19.81 0.04
CA TYR A 168 13.94 20.22 -1.37
C TYR A 168 13.73 21.74 -1.55
N ALA A 169 14.28 22.55 -0.64
CA ALA A 169 14.00 23.99 -0.54
C ALA A 169 14.26 24.76 -1.84
N SER A 170 15.31 24.44 -2.60
CA SER A 170 15.66 25.11 -3.86
C SER A 170 14.58 24.98 -4.95
N GLU A 171 13.83 23.86 -4.94
CA GLU A 171 12.82 23.55 -5.94
C GLU A 171 11.40 23.85 -5.43
N VAL A 172 11.20 23.82 -4.11
CA VAL A 172 9.86 23.95 -3.50
C VAL A 172 9.65 25.32 -2.86
N LEU A 173 10.64 25.84 -2.12
CA LEU A 173 10.50 27.06 -1.31
C LEU A 173 11.03 28.30 -2.02
N THR A 174 12.24 28.24 -2.58
CA THR A 174 12.90 29.37 -3.24
C THR A 174 12.06 29.98 -4.38
N PRO A 175 11.40 29.20 -5.27
CA PRO A 175 10.56 29.77 -6.33
C PRO A 175 9.35 30.56 -5.81
N ASN A 176 8.95 30.32 -4.55
CA ASN A 176 7.83 30.97 -3.89
C ASN A 176 8.29 32.05 -2.88
N ASN A 177 9.58 32.40 -2.85
CA ASN A 177 10.17 33.31 -1.86
C ASN A 177 9.95 32.89 -0.40
N LEU A 178 9.90 31.58 -0.14
CA LEU A 178 9.78 31.01 1.21
C LEU A 178 11.14 30.55 1.73
N THR A 179 11.37 30.69 3.04
CA THR A 179 12.58 30.23 3.73
C THR A 179 12.34 29.05 4.66
N HIS A 180 11.08 28.74 4.95
CA HIS A 180 10.68 27.63 5.82
C HIS A 180 9.52 26.86 5.19
N GLY A 181 9.47 25.56 5.46
CA GLY A 181 8.35 24.75 5.01
C GLY A 181 7.05 25.18 5.70
N THR A 182 5.96 25.08 4.95
CA THR A 182 4.61 25.51 5.36
C THR A 182 3.76 24.35 5.83
N GLY A 183 4.13 23.11 5.45
CA GLY A 183 3.29 21.92 5.64
C GLY A 183 2.09 21.86 4.68
N TYR A 184 1.92 22.85 3.80
CA TYR A 184 0.91 22.88 2.75
C TYR A 184 1.46 22.29 1.45
N VAL A 185 0.77 21.32 0.85
CA VAL A 185 1.19 20.67 -0.39
C VAL A 185 0.60 21.43 -1.58
N GLY A 186 1.26 22.55 -1.91
CA GLY A 186 0.95 23.40 -3.06
C GLY A 186 1.59 22.91 -4.37
N VAL A 187 1.51 23.73 -5.42
CA VAL A 187 1.96 23.37 -6.79
C VAL A 187 3.43 22.93 -6.82
N SER A 188 4.36 23.70 -6.23
CA SER A 188 5.78 23.34 -6.23
C SER A 188 6.07 22.05 -5.47
N THR A 189 5.41 21.82 -4.33
CA THR A 189 5.53 20.56 -3.57
C THR A 189 5.03 19.38 -4.40
N ARG A 190 3.87 19.52 -5.07
CA ARG A 190 3.33 18.48 -5.96
C ARG A 190 4.25 18.20 -7.13
N ASN A 191 4.82 19.23 -7.76
CA ASN A 191 5.75 19.04 -8.87
C ASN A 191 6.95 18.20 -8.42
N LYS A 192 7.51 18.48 -7.24
CA LYS A 192 8.61 17.68 -6.70
C LYS A 192 8.19 16.25 -6.35
N LEU A 193 7.04 16.08 -5.70
CA LEU A 193 6.48 14.75 -5.43
C LEU A 193 6.24 13.96 -6.72
N ASN A 194 5.66 14.58 -7.75
CA ASN A 194 5.42 13.94 -9.05
C ASN A 194 6.73 13.60 -9.78
N GLN A 195 7.77 14.40 -9.62
CA GLN A 195 9.08 14.12 -10.20
C GLN A 195 9.74 12.89 -9.56
N LEU A 196 9.57 12.71 -8.25
CA LEU A 196 10.22 11.63 -7.49
C LEU A 196 9.37 10.35 -7.43
N TYR A 197 8.06 10.51 -7.31
CA TYR A 197 7.09 9.46 -6.95
C TYR A 197 5.85 9.45 -7.86
N GLY A 198 5.82 10.27 -8.92
CA GLY A 198 4.70 10.33 -9.87
C GLY A 198 4.75 9.22 -10.92
N CYS A 199 3.63 9.00 -11.60
CA CYS A 199 3.59 8.09 -12.75
C CYS A 199 4.39 8.63 -13.92
N SER A 200 5.42 7.87 -14.30
CA SER A 200 6.03 8.00 -15.61
C SER A 200 4.98 7.59 -16.65
N VAL A 201 4.53 8.55 -17.45
CA VAL A 201 3.70 8.30 -18.64
C VAL A 201 4.56 7.82 -19.80
#